data_AF-A0A849YBC1-F1
#
_entry.id   AF-A0A849YBC1-F1
#
_cell.length_a   1.000
_cell.length_b   1.000
_cell.length_c   1.000
_cell.angle_alpha   90.00
_cell.angle_beta   90.00
_cell.angle_gamma   90.00
#
_symmetry.space_group_name_H-M   'P 1'
#
loop_
_entity.id
_entity.type
_entity.pdbx_description
1 polymer ?
#
loop_
_entity_poly.entity_id
_entity_poly.type
_entity_poly.pdbx_seq_one_letter_code
_entity_poly.pdbx_strand_id
1 'polypeptide(L)'
;MKSARVTSLDQLARRAAEDAELRRELSEKPVETLARLAAPLRSDAWIYRIVVSALGLVALLAVGGAALLAYTGKSAPEGLIAIGSAAVGALAGLLAPSPSR
;
A
#
# COMPACT_ATOMS: atom_id res chain seq x y z
N MET A 1 18.84 -28.87 2.13
CA MET A 1 18.08 -27.80 2.82
C MET A 1 18.43 -26.48 2.16
N LYS A 2 17.49 -25.82 1.47
CA LYS A 2 17.74 -24.62 0.64
C LYS A 2 17.79 -23.38 1.54
N SER A 3 18.93 -22.71 1.60
CA SER A 3 19.11 -21.43 2.30
C SER A 3 18.17 -20.37 1.72
N ALA A 4 17.16 -19.96 2.49
CA ALA A 4 16.36 -18.79 2.21
C ALA A 4 17.23 -17.55 2.45
N ARG A 5 17.71 -16.92 1.36
CA ARG A 5 18.45 -15.66 1.45
C ARG A 5 17.49 -14.59 1.97
N VAL A 6 17.76 -14.09 3.17
CA VAL A 6 17.12 -12.91 3.72
C VAL A 6 17.56 -11.71 2.87
N THR A 7 16.60 -11.04 2.22
CA THR A 7 16.84 -10.12 1.10
C THR A 7 17.64 -8.84 1.46
N SER A 8 17.87 -8.54 2.74
CA SER A 8 18.57 -7.33 3.16
C SER A 8 19.46 -7.49 4.41
N LEU A 9 20.19 -8.61 4.52
CA LEU A 9 21.18 -8.80 5.61
C LEU A 9 22.26 -7.72 5.63
N ASP A 10 22.68 -7.22 4.47
CA ASP A 10 23.66 -6.13 4.36
C ASP A 10 23.14 -4.82 4.99
N GLN A 11 21.85 -4.51 4.82
CA GLN A 11 21.25 -3.32 5.43
C GLN A 11 21.09 -3.48 6.94
N LEU A 12 20.73 -4.69 7.40
CA LEU A 12 20.66 -4.99 8.83
C LEU A 12 22.04 -4.86 9.49
N ALA A 13 23.08 -5.39 8.84
CA ALA A 13 24.46 -5.30 9.33
C ALA A 13 24.96 -3.85 9.42
N ARG A 14 24.64 -3.01 8.41
CA ARG A 14 24.95 -1.57 8.45
C ARG A 14 24.21 -0.85 9.58
N ARG A 15 22.92 -1.09 9.73
CA ARG A 15 22.13 -0.48 10.82
C ARG A 15 22.61 -0.91 12.20
N ALA A 16 22.96 -2.17 12.39
CA ALA A 16 23.54 -2.65 13.65
C ALA A 16 24.95 -2.10 13.91
N ALA A 17 25.69 -1.72 12.86
CA ALA A 17 26.98 -1.05 12.98
C ALA A 17 26.84 0.44 13.37
N GLU A 18 25.79 1.11 12.90
CA GLU A 18 25.51 2.52 13.17
C GLU A 18 24.75 2.75 14.49
N ASP A 19 23.88 1.82 14.90
CA ASP A 19 23.00 1.95 16.06
C ASP A 19 23.45 1.04 17.21
N ALA A 20 23.91 1.67 18.30
CA ALA A 20 24.38 0.99 19.51
C ALA A 20 23.23 0.31 20.29
N GLU A 21 22.01 0.83 20.20
CA GLU A 21 20.82 0.31 20.88
C GLU A 21 20.32 -0.95 20.17
N LEU A 22 20.24 -0.90 18.84
CA LEU A 22 19.90 -2.06 18.02
C LEU A 22 20.89 -3.23 18.22
N ARG A 23 22.18 -2.92 18.40
CA ARG A 23 23.21 -3.93 18.69
C ARG A 23 23.01 -4.60 20.05
N ARG A 24 22.59 -3.83 21.06
CA ARG A 24 22.26 -4.37 22.38
C ARG A 24 21.03 -5.26 22.32
N GLU A 25 19.95 -4.80 21.69
CA GLU A 25 18.72 -5.58 21.52
C GLU A 25 18.95 -6.89 20.75
N LEU A 26 19.78 -6.87 19.69
CA LEU A 26 20.15 -8.07 18.95
C LEU A 26 20.99 -9.05 19.79
N SER A 27 21.80 -8.55 20.73
CA SER A 27 22.62 -9.38 21.62
C SER A 27 21.81 -10.00 22.75
N GLU A 28 20.85 -9.25 23.30
CA GLU A 28 19.99 -9.72 24.39
C GLU A 28 18.87 -10.63 23.90
N LYS A 29 18.22 -10.27 22.79
CA LYS A 29 17.03 -10.95 22.26
C LYS A 29 17.02 -11.00 20.73
N PRO A 30 17.85 -11.86 20.11
CA PRO A 30 18.04 -11.88 18.66
C PRO A 30 16.75 -12.22 17.89
N VAL A 31 16.00 -13.23 18.33
CA VAL A 31 14.80 -13.70 17.59
C VAL A 31 13.64 -12.71 17.69
N GLU A 32 13.42 -12.10 18.85
CA GLU A 32 12.34 -11.13 19.08
C GLU A 32 12.59 -9.83 18.29
N THR A 33 13.82 -9.34 18.30
CA THR A 33 14.24 -8.16 17.54
C THR A 33 14.11 -8.39 16.03
N LEU A 34 14.52 -9.56 15.53
CA LEU A 34 14.34 -9.92 14.14
C LEU A 34 12.87 -10.05 13.75
N ALA A 35 12.02 -10.62 14.62
CA ALA A 35 10.58 -10.72 14.37
C ALA A 35 9.90 -9.34 14.31
N ARG A 36 10.33 -8.39 15.15
CA ARG A 36 9.86 -6.98 15.14
C ARG A 36 10.28 -6.25 13.86
N LEU A 37 11.51 -6.46 13.41
CA LEU A 37 12.06 -5.84 12.19
C LEU A 37 11.51 -6.48 10.91
N ALA A 38 11.21 -7.78 10.94
CA ALA A 38 10.59 -8.51 9.84
C ALA A 38 9.08 -8.30 9.78
N ALA A 39 8.46 -7.75 10.83
CA ALA A 39 7.07 -7.36 10.78
C ALA A 39 6.89 -6.36 9.62
N PRO A 40 6.01 -6.65 8.64
CA PRO A 40 5.74 -5.71 7.57
C PRO A 40 5.35 -4.39 8.21
N LEU A 41 5.92 -3.28 7.70
CA LEU A 41 5.70 -1.93 8.22
C LEU A 41 4.21 -1.77 8.52
N ARG A 42 3.83 -1.83 9.80
CA ARG A 42 2.44 -1.78 10.30
C ARG A 42 1.74 -0.44 10.02
N SER A 43 2.40 0.42 9.29
CA SER A 43 2.11 1.83 9.11
C SER A 43 2.65 2.12 7.72
N ASP A 44 1.77 2.11 6.73
CA ASP A 44 1.14 3.40 6.52
C ASP A 44 -0.37 3.28 6.25
N ALA A 45 -1.11 2.87 7.27
CA ALA A 45 -2.57 2.92 7.27
C ALA A 45 -3.10 4.33 6.93
N TRP A 46 -2.28 5.37 7.18
CA TRP A 46 -2.58 6.75 6.83
C TRP A 46 -2.43 6.99 5.32
N ILE A 47 -1.31 6.60 4.70
CA ILE A 47 -1.18 6.61 3.22
C ILE A 47 -2.27 5.75 2.58
N TYR A 48 -2.53 4.55 3.10
CA TYR A 48 -3.61 3.70 2.61
C TYR A 48 -4.97 4.41 2.66
N ARG A 49 -5.31 5.05 3.80
CA ARG A 49 -6.54 5.85 3.92
C ARG A 49 -6.59 7.01 2.93
N ILE A 50 -5.48 7.72 2.72
CA ILE A 50 -5.42 8.83 1.76
C ILE A 50 -5.63 8.33 0.34
N VAL A 51 -4.92 7.28 -0.07
CA VAL A 51 -5.03 6.73 -1.42
C VAL A 51 -6.44 6.18 -1.67
N VAL A 52 -6.99 5.39 -0.74
CA VAL A 52 -8.35 4.84 -0.88
C VAL A 52 -9.40 5.93 -0.87
N SER A 53 -9.30 6.93 0.01
CA SER A 53 -10.27 8.03 0.05
C SER A 53 -10.17 8.94 -1.18
N ALA A 54 -8.98 9.23 -1.68
CA ALA A 54 -8.78 10.00 -2.91
C ALA A 54 -9.33 9.25 -4.14
N LEU A 55 -8.98 7.98 -4.31
CA LEU A 55 -9.49 7.16 -5.41
C LEU A 55 -11.01 6.97 -5.32
N GLY A 56 -11.55 6.74 -4.11
CA GLY A 56 -12.98 6.66 -3.86
C GLY A 56 -13.70 7.95 -4.20
N LEU A 57 -13.15 9.10 -3.82
CA LEU A 57 -13.70 10.42 -4.16
C LEU A 57 -13.69 10.67 -5.67
N VAL A 58 -12.60 10.32 -6.36
CA VAL A 58 -12.52 10.41 -7.82
C VAL A 58 -13.59 9.56 -8.50
N ALA A 59 -13.81 8.32 -8.03
CA ALA A 59 -14.85 7.45 -8.56
C ALA A 59 -16.26 8.05 -8.32
N LEU A 60 -16.54 8.55 -7.11
CA LEU A 60 -17.82 9.18 -6.78
C LEU A 60 -18.06 10.45 -7.61
N LEU A 61 -17.04 11.29 -7.82
CA LEU A 61 -17.13 12.48 -8.64
C LEU A 61 -17.31 12.14 -10.12
N ALA A 62 -16.67 11.08 -10.63
CA ALA A 62 -16.85 10.64 -12.00
C ALA A 62 -18.29 10.16 -12.24
N VAL A 63 -18.83 9.32 -11.35
CA VAL A 63 -20.21 8.83 -11.42
C VAL A 63 -21.21 9.97 -11.24
N GLY A 64 -21.03 10.81 -10.22
CA GLY A 64 -21.91 11.94 -9.93
C GLY A 64 -21.89 12.99 -11.04
N GLY A 65 -20.70 13.31 -11.58
CA GLY A 65 -20.53 14.23 -12.71
C GLY A 65 -21.16 13.69 -13.99
N ALA A 66 -21.00 12.40 -14.28
CA ALA A 66 -21.65 11.75 -15.41
C ALA A 66 -23.18 11.75 -15.27
N ALA A 67 -23.70 11.44 -14.08
CA ALA A 67 -25.13 11.47 -13.79
C ALA A 67 -25.72 12.89 -13.92
N LEU A 68 -25.01 13.91 -13.44
CA LEU A 68 -25.42 15.30 -13.58
C LEU A 68 -25.45 15.74 -15.04
N LEU A 69 -24.43 15.38 -15.83
CA LEU A 69 -24.41 15.66 -17.26
C LEU A 69 -25.58 14.98 -17.98
N ALA A 70 -25.83 13.70 -17.68
CA ALA A 70 -26.97 12.95 -18.23
C ALA A 70 -28.31 13.62 -17.88
N TYR A 71 -28.48 14.12 -16.66
CA TYR A 71 -29.66 14.87 -16.25
C TYR A 71 -29.85 16.16 -17.07
N THR A 72 -28.76 16.83 -17.45
CA THR A 72 -28.79 18.00 -18.34
C THR A 72 -28.89 17.65 -19.83
N GLY A 73 -29.10 16.37 -20.17
CA GLY A 73 -29.19 15.90 -21.56
C GLY A 73 -27.85 15.84 -22.29
N LYS A 74 -26.73 15.93 -21.58
CA LYS A 74 -25.37 15.88 -22.13
C LYS A 74 -24.75 14.51 -21.89
N SER A 75 -23.97 14.04 -22.86
CA SER A 75 -23.16 12.83 -22.69
C SER A 75 -21.94 13.11 -21.82
N ALA A 76 -21.58 12.14 -20.97
CA ALA A 76 -20.35 12.20 -20.21
C ALA A 76 -19.14 12.11 -21.16
N PRO A 77 -18.13 12.99 -21.01
CA PRO A 77 -16.91 12.91 -21.82
C PRO A 77 -16.19 11.58 -21.59
N GLU A 78 -15.57 11.04 -22.63
CA GLU A 78 -14.82 9.78 -22.57
C GLU A 78 -13.72 9.81 -21.50
N GLY A 79 -13.05 10.95 -21.33
CA GLY A 79 -12.04 11.14 -20.28
C GLY A 79 -12.59 11.00 -18.87
N LEU A 80 -13.84 11.45 -18.62
CA LEU A 80 -14.48 11.30 -17.31
C LEU A 80 -14.76 9.83 -16.99
N ILE A 81 -15.23 9.09 -17.99
CA ILE A 81 -15.50 7.65 -17.88
C ILE A 81 -14.19 6.88 -17.67
N ALA A 82 -13.15 7.23 -18.42
CA ALA A 82 -11.83 6.60 -18.32
C ALA A 82 -11.21 6.77 -16.92
N ILE A 83 -11.26 7.99 -16.37
CA ILE A 83 -10.75 8.28 -15.02
C ILE A 83 -11.55 7.52 -13.96
N GLY A 84 -12.89 7.51 -14.06
CA GLY A 84 -13.74 6.76 -13.14
C GLY A 84 -13.45 5.26 -13.17
N SER A 85 -13.30 4.68 -14.37
CA SER A 85 -12.97 3.27 -14.55
C SER A 85 -11.58 2.92 -14.00
N ALA A 86 -10.58 3.77 -14.26
CA ALA A 86 -9.23 3.60 -13.73
C ALA A 86 -9.21 3.66 -12.20
N ALA A 87 -9.97 4.58 -11.59
CA ALA A 87 -10.08 4.68 -10.14
C ALA A 87 -10.69 3.42 -9.51
N VAL A 88 -11.78 2.90 -10.10
CA VAL A 88 -12.41 1.65 -9.64
C VAL A 88 -11.48 0.45 -9.84
N GLY A 89 -10.77 0.36 -10.96
CA GLY A 89 -9.79 -0.69 -11.21
C GLY A 89 -8.62 -0.66 -10.22
N ALA A 90 -8.11 0.54 -9.88
CA ALA A 90 -7.07 0.70 -8.88
C ALA A 90 -7.55 0.30 -7.47
N LEU A 91 -8.78 0.64 -7.10
CA LEU A 91 -9.40 0.20 -5.84
C LEU A 91 -9.56 -1.32 -5.80
N ALA A 92 -10.05 -1.93 -6.88
CA ALA A 92 -10.16 -3.39 -6.98
C ALA A 92 -8.79 -4.08 -6.84
N GLY A 93 -7.75 -3.52 -7.47
CA GLY A 93 -6.38 -4.03 -7.36
C GLY A 93 -5.79 -3.89 -5.96
N LEU A 94 -6.04 -2.77 -5.27
CA LEU A 94 -5.54 -2.52 -3.91
C LEU A 94 -6.24 -3.39 -2.85
N LEU A 95 -7.52 -3.73 -3.07
CA LEU A 95 -8.33 -4.52 -2.15
C LEU A 95 -8.38 -6.01 -2.49
N ALA A 96 -7.79 -6.41 -3.61
CA ALA A 96 -7.73 -7.81 -4.00
C ALA A 96 -6.95 -8.62 -2.95
N PRO A 97 -7.50 -9.74 -2.46
CA PRO A 97 -6.78 -10.59 -1.52
C PRO A 97 -5.56 -11.18 -2.20
N SER A 98 -4.44 -11.20 -1.49
CA SER A 98 -3.23 -11.89 -1.95
C SER A 98 -3.57 -13.36 -2.24
N PRO A 99 -3.16 -13.93 -3.38
CA PRO A 99 -3.47 -15.32 -3.70
C PRO A 99 -2.91 -16.24 -2.60
N SER A 100 -3.82 -16.88 -1.86
CA SER A 100 -3.50 -17.97 -0.93
C SER A 100 -3.00 -19.15 -1.75
N ARG A 101 -1.73 -19.50 -1.58
CA ARG A 101 -1.12 -20.66 -2.24
C ARG A 101 -1.46 -21.94 -1.50
#